data_AF-A0A4Y2LXN6-F1
#
_entry.id   AF-A0A4Y2LXN6-F1
#
_cell.length_a   1.000
_cell.length_b   1.000
_cell.length_c   1.000
_cell.angle_alpha   90.00
_cell.angle_beta   90.00
_cell.angle_gamma   90.00
#
_symmetry.space_group_name_H-M   'P 1'
#
loop_
_entity.id
_entity.type
_entity.pdbx_description
1 polymer ?
#
loop_
_entity_poly.entity_id
_entity_poly.type
_entity_poly.pdbx_seq_one_letter_code
_entity_poly.pdbx_strand_id
1 'polypeptide(L)'
;MPETGPLTRSMDKQFEKLFAMMAEMKAGQEGLERKMEAGQEGLKRKMEAGQERLEQEMRSGQEEIKSQIQAHTESQVEEMKTHVDGCIGKIEEEVQCVKLKIENVDSEVQRKMEESNCEVQEKIGNLERRISELEERPNYFPASPEFISSRPTVKPLTFDGETSWTVFKTQFDVVSSTNGWTEFVKASQLVASLRGSAAEVLQGIPADKLTDLTTVEKALESRFGDSHLM
;
A
#
# COMPACT_ATOMS: atom_id res chain seq x y z
N MET A 1 110.17 -82.06 29.41
CA MET A 1 109.31 -81.59 28.32
C MET A 1 109.15 -82.75 27.34
N PRO A 2 107.94 -83.30 27.14
CA PRO A 2 107.78 -84.31 26.10
C PRO A 2 107.58 -83.59 24.76
N GLU A 3 108.42 -83.95 23.78
CA GLU A 3 108.23 -83.54 22.39
C GLU A 3 106.93 -84.16 21.85
N THR A 4 105.98 -83.29 21.52
CA THR A 4 104.75 -83.66 20.82
C THR A 4 105.07 -83.94 19.35
N GLY A 5 104.84 -85.17 18.91
CA GLY A 5 105.17 -85.64 17.56
C GLY A 5 104.31 -85.01 16.42
N PRO A 6 104.64 -85.30 15.14
CA PRO A 6 103.98 -84.72 13.95
C PRO A 6 102.46 -84.93 13.86
N LEU A 7 101.94 -85.94 14.57
CA LEU A 7 100.53 -86.31 14.59
C LEU A 7 99.65 -85.33 15.38
N THR A 8 100.10 -84.77 16.51
CA THR A 8 99.29 -83.85 17.33
C THR A 8 99.11 -82.49 16.65
N ARG A 9 100.15 -81.99 15.99
CA ARG A 9 100.11 -80.71 15.22
C ARG A 9 99.17 -80.77 14.00
N SER A 10 98.98 -81.96 13.43
CA SER A 10 98.05 -82.20 12.31
C SER A 10 96.59 -82.19 12.78
N MET A 11 96.29 -82.78 13.94
CA MET A 11 94.96 -82.77 14.54
C MET A 11 94.53 -81.34 14.90
N ASP A 12 95.40 -80.54 15.51
CA ASP A 12 95.10 -79.13 15.86
C ASP A 12 94.73 -78.29 14.62
N LYS A 13 95.43 -78.50 13.49
CA LYS A 13 95.16 -77.80 12.23
C LYS A 13 93.80 -78.17 11.60
N GLN A 14 93.32 -79.38 11.83
CA GLN A 14 91.98 -79.82 11.39
C GLN A 14 90.87 -79.21 12.26
N PHE A 15 91.09 -79.13 13.59
CA PHE A 15 90.15 -78.46 14.49
C PHE A 15 90.04 -76.96 14.21
N GLU A 16 91.15 -76.26 13.96
CA GLU A 16 91.13 -74.84 13.56
C GLU A 16 90.37 -74.61 12.24
N LYS A 17 90.54 -75.49 11.26
CA LYS A 17 89.77 -75.41 10.00
C LYS A 17 88.28 -75.64 10.22
N LEU A 18 87.91 -76.54 11.13
CA LEU A 18 86.52 -76.79 11.52
C LEU A 18 85.91 -75.59 12.28
N PHE A 19 86.67 -74.95 13.18
CA PHE A 19 86.24 -73.74 13.88
C PHE A 19 86.07 -72.56 12.94
N ALA A 20 86.99 -72.36 12.00
CA ALA A 20 86.87 -71.33 10.95
C ALA A 20 85.61 -71.54 10.10
N MET A 21 85.32 -72.79 9.71
CA MET A 21 84.11 -73.13 8.94
C MET A 21 82.83 -72.88 9.76
N MET A 22 82.81 -73.21 11.06
CA MET A 22 81.69 -72.88 11.94
C MET A 22 81.51 -71.37 12.12
N ALA A 23 82.61 -70.61 12.22
CA ALA A 23 82.56 -69.16 12.33
C ALA A 23 82.01 -68.50 11.05
N GLU A 24 82.45 -68.94 9.86
CA GLU A 24 81.92 -68.47 8.57
C GLU A 24 80.44 -68.83 8.39
N MET A 25 80.04 -70.05 8.75
CA MET A 25 78.64 -70.49 8.70
C MET A 25 77.76 -69.64 9.60
N LYS A 26 78.21 -69.37 10.82
CA LYS A 26 77.49 -68.53 11.78
C LYS A 26 77.41 -67.09 11.30
N ALA A 27 78.50 -66.51 10.78
CA ALA A 27 78.49 -65.17 10.20
C ALA A 27 77.57 -65.08 8.97
N GLY A 28 77.52 -66.12 8.12
CA GLY A 28 76.60 -66.21 6.99
C GLY A 28 75.13 -66.29 7.42
N GLN A 29 74.83 -67.05 8.47
CA GLN A 29 73.50 -67.15 9.07
C GLN A 29 73.05 -65.82 9.67
N GLU A 30 73.89 -65.20 10.50
CA GLU A 30 73.63 -63.87 11.08
C GLU A 30 73.48 -62.80 9.98
N GLY A 31 74.27 -62.88 8.91
CA GLY A 31 74.17 -61.98 7.75
C GLY A 31 72.86 -62.15 6.96
N LEU A 32 72.37 -63.40 6.84
CA LEU A 32 71.09 -63.69 6.21
C LEU A 32 69.92 -63.18 7.06
N GLU A 33 69.97 -63.41 8.38
CA GLU A 33 68.96 -62.95 9.34
C GLU A 33 68.85 -61.42 9.33
N ARG A 34 69.98 -60.70 9.42
CA ARG A 34 69.99 -59.22 9.31
C ARG A 34 69.40 -58.69 8.01
N LYS A 35 69.67 -59.36 6.87
CA LYS A 35 69.08 -58.97 5.58
C LYS A 35 67.57 -59.21 5.55
N MET A 36 67.10 -60.28 6.17
CA MET A 36 65.67 -60.59 6.28
C MET A 36 64.96 -59.55 7.15
N GLU A 37 65.51 -59.22 8.32
CA GLU A 37 65.00 -58.18 9.21
C GLU A 37 64.95 -56.82 8.52
N ALA A 38 66.06 -56.40 7.88
CA ALA A 38 66.11 -55.14 7.14
C ALA A 38 65.09 -55.11 5.98
N GLY A 39 64.86 -56.24 5.31
CA GLY A 39 63.85 -56.38 4.26
C GLY A 39 62.42 -56.22 4.80
N GLN A 40 62.11 -56.87 5.92
CA GLN A 40 60.80 -56.78 6.58
C GLN A 40 60.54 -55.37 7.11
N GLU A 41 61.54 -54.76 7.76
CA GLU A 41 61.44 -53.39 8.27
C GLU A 41 61.29 -52.38 7.11
N GLY A 42 62.04 -52.57 6.02
CA GLY A 42 61.90 -51.75 4.81
C GLY A 42 60.52 -51.87 4.17
N LEU A 43 59.93 -53.08 4.15
CA LEU A 43 58.57 -53.29 3.66
C LEU A 43 57.53 -52.61 4.57
N LYS A 44 57.66 -52.76 5.89
CA LYS A 44 56.77 -52.14 6.87
C LYS A 44 56.78 -50.62 6.76
N ARG A 45 57.98 -50.00 6.71
CA ARG A 45 58.13 -48.55 6.52
C ARG A 45 57.50 -48.06 5.22
N LYS A 46 57.63 -48.80 4.11
CA LYS A 46 56.98 -48.43 2.84
C LYS A 46 55.47 -48.50 2.91
N MET A 47 54.92 -49.46 3.66
CA MET A 47 53.48 -49.59 3.87
C MET A 47 52.95 -48.44 4.71
N GLU A 48 53.59 -48.12 5.83
CA GLU A 48 53.25 -46.99 6.71
C GLU A 48 53.31 -45.66 5.94
N ALA A 49 54.41 -45.41 5.22
CA ALA A 49 54.54 -44.21 4.38
C ALA A 49 53.52 -44.18 3.24
N GLY A 50 53.09 -45.32 2.72
CA GLY A 50 52.04 -45.40 1.71
C GLY A 50 50.67 -45.02 2.27
N GLN A 51 50.35 -45.51 3.47
CA GLN A 51 49.12 -45.17 4.18
C GLN A 51 49.08 -43.69 4.56
N GLU A 52 50.17 -43.15 5.12
CA GLU A 52 50.26 -41.75 5.50
C GLU A 52 50.08 -40.81 4.29
N ARG A 53 50.69 -41.14 3.14
CA ARG A 53 50.48 -40.38 1.90
C ARG A 53 49.01 -40.38 1.45
N LEU A 54 48.35 -41.54 1.50
CA LEU A 54 46.93 -41.64 1.13
C LEU A 54 46.05 -40.81 2.06
N GLU A 55 46.28 -40.89 3.37
CA GLU A 55 45.54 -40.07 4.36
C GLU A 55 45.78 -38.57 4.16
N GLN A 56 47.00 -38.18 3.83
CA GLN A 56 47.35 -36.80 3.54
C GLN A 56 46.66 -36.30 2.27
N GLU A 57 46.68 -37.08 1.18
CA GLU A 57 46.01 -36.74 -0.08
C GLU A 57 44.48 -36.61 0.10
N MET A 58 43.87 -37.51 0.86
CA MET A 58 42.44 -37.43 1.17
C MET A 58 42.12 -36.15 1.96
N ARG A 59 42.95 -35.83 2.96
CA ARG A 59 42.77 -34.62 3.77
C ARG A 59 42.96 -33.35 2.95
N SER A 60 44.01 -33.28 2.13
CA SER A 60 44.26 -32.12 1.28
C SER A 60 43.16 -31.92 0.24
N GLY A 61 42.67 -33.01 -0.37
CA GLY A 61 41.56 -32.95 -1.33
C GLY A 61 40.25 -32.46 -0.69
N GLN A 62 39.96 -32.90 0.54
CA GLN A 62 38.80 -32.41 1.30
C GLN A 62 38.90 -30.92 1.64
N GLU A 63 40.07 -30.46 2.09
CA GLU A 63 40.28 -29.04 2.39
C GLU A 63 40.25 -28.17 1.13
N GLU A 64 40.75 -28.66 -0.01
CA GLU A 64 40.67 -27.95 -1.28
C GLU A 64 39.21 -27.78 -1.73
N ILE A 65 38.42 -28.86 -1.72
CA ILE A 65 36.99 -28.80 -2.08
C ILE A 65 36.24 -27.86 -1.14
N LYS A 66 36.51 -27.92 0.16
CA LYS A 66 35.90 -27.04 1.16
C LYS A 66 36.27 -25.58 0.91
N SER A 67 37.54 -25.28 0.64
CA SER A 67 38.02 -23.93 0.34
C SER A 67 37.39 -23.39 -0.94
N GLN A 68 37.25 -24.21 -1.99
CA GLN A 68 36.61 -23.81 -3.24
C GLN A 68 35.12 -23.51 -3.04
N ILE A 69 34.40 -24.36 -2.31
CA ILE A 69 32.98 -24.14 -1.99
C ILE A 69 32.83 -22.84 -1.19
N GLN A 70 33.65 -22.64 -0.16
CA GLN A 70 33.60 -21.44 0.65
C GLN A 70 33.85 -20.17 -0.19
N ALA A 71 34.91 -20.16 -1.00
CA ALA A 71 35.23 -19.02 -1.86
C ALA A 71 34.13 -18.72 -2.88
N HIS A 72 33.52 -19.76 -3.47
CA HIS A 72 32.39 -19.60 -4.38
C HIS A 72 31.16 -19.01 -3.66
N THR A 73 30.83 -19.51 -2.48
CA THR A 73 29.73 -18.98 -1.68
C THR A 73 29.98 -17.52 -1.27
N GLU A 74 31.18 -17.18 -0.82
CA GLU A 74 31.56 -15.80 -0.48
C GLU A 74 31.45 -14.88 -1.70
N SER A 75 31.94 -15.32 -2.86
CA SER A 75 31.83 -14.56 -4.11
C SER A 75 30.37 -14.31 -4.51
N GLN A 76 29.51 -15.33 -4.42
CA GLN A 76 28.09 -15.19 -4.78
C GLN A 76 27.35 -14.26 -3.82
N VAL A 77 27.69 -14.31 -2.53
CA VAL A 77 27.12 -13.41 -1.52
C VAL A 77 27.53 -11.96 -1.79
N GLU A 78 28.79 -11.71 -2.13
CA GLU A 78 29.24 -10.35 -2.44
C GLU A 78 28.61 -9.84 -3.75
N GLU A 79 28.50 -10.66 -4.78
CA GLU A 79 27.78 -10.30 -6.01
C GLU A 79 26.32 -9.93 -5.72
N MET A 80 25.60 -10.77 -4.96
CA MET A 80 24.22 -10.49 -4.57
C MET A 80 24.09 -9.20 -3.77
N LYS A 81 25.03 -8.95 -2.85
CA LYS A 81 25.07 -7.71 -2.06
C LYS A 81 25.24 -6.50 -2.97
N THR A 82 26.17 -6.52 -3.93
CA THR A 82 26.35 -5.40 -4.87
C THR A 82 25.09 -5.14 -5.71
N HIS A 83 24.38 -6.20 -6.12
CA HIS A 83 23.12 -6.07 -6.83
C HIS A 83 22.02 -5.44 -5.95
N VAL A 84 21.90 -5.90 -4.70
CA VAL A 84 20.93 -5.34 -3.72
C VAL A 84 21.23 -3.87 -3.44
N ASP A 85 22.49 -3.50 -3.19
CA ASP A 85 22.91 -2.12 -2.96
C ASP A 85 22.58 -1.24 -4.19
N GLY A 86 22.78 -1.75 -5.41
CA GLY A 86 22.37 -1.08 -6.64
C GLY A 86 20.86 -0.89 -6.78
N CYS A 87 20.06 -1.87 -6.37
CA CYS A 87 18.60 -1.74 -6.31
C CYS A 87 18.16 -0.70 -5.27
N ILE A 88 18.77 -0.70 -4.09
CA ILE A 88 18.50 0.27 -3.02
C ILE A 88 18.76 1.68 -3.53
N GLY A 89 19.91 1.92 -4.16
CA GLY A 89 20.25 3.25 -4.71
C GLY A 89 19.23 3.78 -5.72
N LYS A 90 18.76 2.93 -6.64
CA LYS A 90 17.70 3.32 -7.61
C LYS A 90 16.40 3.70 -6.92
N ILE A 91 15.98 2.93 -5.91
CA ILE A 91 14.77 3.22 -5.14
C ILE A 91 14.93 4.54 -4.38
N GLU A 92 16.10 4.79 -3.77
CA GLU A 92 16.38 6.04 -3.08
C GLU A 92 16.29 7.24 -4.02
N GLU A 93 16.85 7.14 -5.23
CA GLU A 93 16.73 8.18 -6.27
C GLU A 93 15.27 8.45 -6.67
N GLU A 94 14.48 7.39 -6.90
CA GLU A 94 13.06 7.52 -7.22
C GLU A 94 12.26 8.16 -6.09
N VAL A 95 12.53 7.77 -4.83
CA VAL A 95 11.90 8.35 -3.64
C VAL A 95 12.22 9.84 -3.51
N GLN A 96 13.48 10.25 -3.73
CA GLN A 96 13.85 11.68 -3.73
C GLN A 96 13.17 12.45 -4.86
N CYS A 97 13.08 11.87 -6.05
CA CYS A 97 12.37 12.48 -7.19
C CYS A 97 10.87 12.68 -6.87
N VAL A 98 10.20 11.68 -6.30
CA VAL A 98 8.79 11.78 -5.89
C VAL A 98 8.61 12.82 -4.79
N LYS A 99 9.53 12.87 -3.80
CA LYS A 99 9.51 13.86 -2.74
C LYS A 99 9.53 15.29 -3.29
N LEU A 100 10.45 15.59 -4.22
CA LEU A 100 10.53 16.91 -4.87
C LEU A 100 9.26 17.24 -5.67
N LYS A 101 8.67 16.26 -6.37
CA LYS A 101 7.41 16.46 -7.09
C LYS A 101 6.25 16.79 -6.13
N ILE A 102 6.19 16.14 -4.97
CA ILE A 102 5.19 16.43 -3.93
C ILE A 102 5.37 17.85 -3.40
N GLU A 103 6.60 18.26 -3.06
CA GLU A 103 6.90 19.61 -2.58
C GLU A 103 6.51 20.70 -3.59
N ASN A 104 6.73 20.45 -4.89
CA ASN A 104 6.32 21.36 -5.96
C ASN A 104 4.79 21.47 -6.09
N VAL A 105 4.07 20.34 -6.01
CA VAL A 105 2.60 20.33 -6.04
C VAL A 105 2.03 21.04 -4.82
N ASP A 106 2.59 20.81 -3.63
CA ASP A 106 2.19 21.47 -2.40
C ASP A 106 2.31 23.00 -2.52
N SER A 107 3.46 23.47 -3.03
CA SER A 107 3.70 24.89 -3.29
C SER A 107 2.71 25.49 -4.32
N GLU A 108 2.39 24.75 -5.38
CA GLU A 108 1.44 25.21 -6.40
C GLU A 108 0.01 25.30 -5.86
N VAL A 109 -0.41 24.32 -5.06
CA VAL A 109 -1.73 24.31 -4.41
C VAL A 109 -1.83 25.46 -3.41
N GLN A 110 -0.80 25.67 -2.57
CA GLN A 110 -0.77 26.77 -1.62
C GLN A 110 -0.92 28.12 -2.33
N ARG A 111 -0.14 28.35 -3.41
CA ARG A 111 -0.21 29.58 -4.21
C ARG A 111 -1.62 29.81 -4.80
N LYS A 112 -2.26 28.78 -5.35
CA LYS A 112 -3.63 28.89 -5.91
C LYS A 112 -4.66 29.20 -4.83
N MET A 113 -4.49 28.65 -3.63
CA MET A 113 -5.38 28.91 -2.51
C MET A 113 -5.24 30.36 -2.02
N GLU A 114 -4.01 30.87 -1.92
CA GLU A 114 -3.74 32.28 -1.59
C GLU A 114 -4.33 33.23 -2.65
N GLU A 115 -4.12 32.94 -3.94
CA GLU A 115 -4.68 33.70 -5.07
C GLU A 115 -6.21 33.75 -5.00
N SER A 116 -6.86 32.60 -4.83
CA SER A 116 -8.32 32.52 -4.72
C SER A 116 -8.85 33.25 -3.47
N ASN A 117 -8.15 33.18 -2.34
CA ASN A 117 -8.53 33.90 -1.13
C ASN A 117 -8.49 35.43 -1.33
N CYS A 118 -7.46 35.94 -2.00
CA CYS A 118 -7.36 37.36 -2.35
C CYS A 118 -8.55 37.80 -3.23
N GLU A 119 -8.88 37.04 -4.27
CA GLU A 119 -10.04 37.34 -5.14
C GLU A 119 -11.37 37.34 -4.38
N VAL A 120 -11.57 36.38 -3.49
CA VAL A 120 -12.78 36.30 -2.66
C VAL A 120 -12.86 37.49 -1.70
N GLN A 121 -11.75 37.86 -1.05
CA GLN A 121 -11.71 39.04 -0.18
C GLN A 121 -11.99 40.34 -0.95
N GLU A 122 -11.46 40.49 -2.16
CA GLU A 122 -11.76 41.66 -3.01
C GLU A 122 -13.25 41.73 -3.35
N LYS A 123 -13.86 40.60 -3.74
CA LYS A 123 -15.30 40.52 -4.03
C LYS A 123 -16.15 40.84 -2.80
N ILE A 124 -15.76 40.35 -1.62
CA ILE A 124 -16.44 40.67 -0.35
C ILE A 124 -16.37 42.18 -0.10
N GLY A 125 -15.18 42.79 -0.17
CA GLY A 125 -15.04 44.24 0.06
C GLY A 125 -15.80 45.10 -0.97
N ASN A 126 -15.94 44.62 -2.22
CA ASN A 126 -16.79 45.27 -3.22
C ASN A 126 -18.28 45.20 -2.83
N LEU A 127 -18.75 44.03 -2.36
CA LEU A 127 -20.13 43.84 -1.92
C LEU A 127 -20.46 44.66 -0.67
N GLU A 128 -19.59 44.70 0.33
CA GLU A 128 -19.75 45.51 1.54
C GLU A 128 -19.92 47.00 1.22
N ARG A 129 -19.12 47.51 0.26
CA ARG A 129 -19.24 48.90 -0.22
C ARG A 129 -20.59 49.17 -0.89
N ARG A 130 -21.04 48.28 -1.78
CA ARG A 130 -22.33 48.38 -2.46
C ARG A 130 -23.52 48.30 -1.49
N ILE A 131 -23.41 47.47 -0.45
CA ILE A 131 -24.41 47.38 0.62
C ILE A 131 -24.46 48.71 1.39
N SER A 132 -23.30 49.27 1.77
CA SER A 132 -23.23 50.55 2.47
C SER A 132 -23.84 51.71 1.66
N GLU A 133 -23.58 51.76 0.35
CA GLU A 133 -24.18 52.76 -0.56
C GLU A 133 -25.73 52.63 -0.63
N LEU A 134 -26.26 51.42 -0.55
CA LEU A 134 -27.70 51.18 -0.54
C LEU A 134 -28.34 51.52 0.82
N GLU A 135 -27.62 51.32 1.93
CA GLU A 135 -28.08 51.65 3.28
C GLU A 135 -28.03 53.16 3.57
N GLU A 136 -27.00 53.88 3.10
CA GLU A 136 -26.88 55.33 3.30
C GLU A 136 -27.85 56.15 2.46
N ARG A 137 -28.41 55.60 1.38
CA ARG A 137 -29.44 56.29 0.59
C ARG A 137 -30.70 56.39 1.45
N PRO A 138 -31.04 57.55 2.05
CA PRO A 138 -32.27 57.69 2.79
C PRO A 138 -33.40 57.43 1.80
N ASN A 139 -34.46 56.74 2.24
CA ASN A 139 -35.72 56.49 1.52
C ASN A 139 -36.15 57.65 0.60
N TYR A 140 -35.51 57.76 -0.56
CA TYR A 140 -35.97 58.50 -1.71
C TYR A 140 -36.24 57.41 -2.71
N PHE A 141 -37.42 56.81 -2.55
CA PHE A 141 -38.19 56.41 -3.70
C PHE A 141 -38.29 57.66 -4.57
N PRO A 142 -37.54 57.77 -5.69
CA PRO A 142 -37.97 58.70 -6.70
C PRO A 142 -39.38 58.20 -7.07
N ALA A 143 -40.35 59.10 -7.18
CA ALA A 143 -41.54 58.79 -7.94
C ALA A 143 -41.07 58.50 -9.38
N SER A 144 -40.64 57.27 -9.63
CA SER A 144 -40.38 56.75 -10.96
C SER A 144 -41.72 56.78 -11.69
N PRO A 145 -41.82 57.46 -12.84
CA PRO A 145 -43.03 57.39 -13.65
C PRO A 145 -43.26 56.02 -14.31
N GLU A 146 -42.42 54.99 -14.10
CA GLU A 146 -42.44 53.78 -14.94
C GLU A 146 -42.33 52.42 -14.22
N PHE A 147 -42.43 52.36 -12.88
CA PHE A 147 -42.73 51.08 -12.19
C PHE A 147 -44.13 51.02 -11.61
N ILE A 148 -45.09 51.69 -12.28
CA ILE A 148 -46.50 51.36 -12.18
C ILE A 148 -46.86 50.41 -13.34
N SER A 149 -46.11 49.32 -13.52
CA SER A 149 -46.82 48.12 -13.92
C SER A 149 -47.45 47.57 -12.63
N SER A 150 -48.53 48.22 -12.21
CA SER A 150 -49.52 47.51 -11.40
C SER A 150 -50.03 46.40 -12.29
N ARG A 151 -49.28 45.28 -12.34
CA ARG A 151 -49.69 44.06 -12.99
C ARG A 151 -51.05 43.76 -12.38
N PRO A 152 -52.15 43.78 -13.17
CA PRO A 152 -53.46 43.55 -12.61
C PRO A 152 -53.41 42.23 -11.84
N THR A 153 -53.50 42.31 -10.52
CA THR A 153 -53.49 41.10 -9.68
C THR A 153 -54.87 40.52 -9.80
N VAL A 154 -55.01 39.47 -10.61
CA VAL A 154 -56.27 38.75 -10.73
C VAL A 154 -56.51 38.07 -9.39
N LYS A 155 -57.61 38.40 -8.73
CA LYS A 155 -57.95 37.78 -7.44
C LYS A 155 -58.36 36.32 -7.68
N PRO A 156 -57.82 35.37 -6.91
CA PRO A 156 -58.31 34.00 -6.97
C PRO A 156 -59.76 33.96 -6.49
N LEU A 157 -60.56 33.05 -7.06
CA LEU A 157 -61.89 32.81 -6.54
C LEU A 157 -61.81 32.16 -5.15
N THR A 158 -62.91 32.23 -4.41
CA THR A 158 -63.09 31.46 -3.18
C THR A 158 -63.60 30.06 -3.50
N PHE A 159 -63.18 29.08 -2.72
CA PHE A 159 -63.66 27.69 -2.83
C PHE A 159 -64.38 27.31 -1.53
N ASP A 160 -65.67 27.00 -1.63
CA ASP A 160 -66.53 26.60 -0.52
C ASP A 160 -66.89 25.10 -0.52
N GLY A 161 -66.57 24.41 -1.61
CA GLY A 161 -66.86 22.99 -1.84
C GLY A 161 -68.08 22.74 -2.75
N GLU A 162 -68.77 23.78 -3.27
CA GLU A 162 -69.94 23.60 -4.14
C GLU A 162 -69.57 23.31 -5.61
N THR A 163 -68.44 23.84 -6.08
CA THR A 163 -67.90 23.55 -7.42
C THR A 163 -66.95 22.36 -7.36
N SER A 164 -66.78 21.63 -8.48
CA SER A 164 -65.78 20.55 -8.53
C SER A 164 -64.38 21.11 -8.26
N TRP A 165 -63.63 20.42 -7.38
CA TRP A 165 -62.26 20.76 -7.03
C TRP A 165 -61.36 20.88 -8.27
N THR A 166 -61.51 20.00 -9.26
CA THR A 166 -60.76 20.03 -10.52
C THR A 166 -60.97 21.33 -11.30
N VAL A 167 -62.21 21.85 -11.30
CA VAL A 167 -62.57 23.12 -11.97
C VAL A 167 -61.94 24.29 -11.23
N PHE A 168 -62.04 24.32 -9.90
CA PHE A 168 -61.43 25.36 -9.08
C PHE A 168 -59.90 25.38 -9.21
N LYS A 169 -59.24 24.21 -9.13
CA LYS A 169 -57.79 24.06 -9.26
C LYS A 169 -57.29 24.59 -10.61
N THR A 170 -57.98 24.25 -11.70
CA THR A 170 -57.64 24.74 -13.04
C THR A 170 -57.71 26.27 -13.12
N GLN A 171 -58.75 26.89 -12.56
CA GLN A 171 -58.89 28.34 -12.52
C GLN A 171 -57.81 28.99 -11.64
N PHE A 172 -57.52 28.39 -10.50
CA PHE A 172 -56.47 28.83 -9.58
C PHE A 172 -55.08 28.79 -10.23
N ASP A 173 -54.78 27.75 -11.01
CA ASP A 173 -53.52 27.60 -11.75
C ASP A 173 -53.36 28.66 -12.85
N VAL A 174 -54.44 28.97 -13.57
CA VAL A 174 -54.45 30.07 -14.55
C VAL A 174 -54.18 31.41 -13.87
N VAL A 175 -54.84 31.70 -12.74
CA VAL A 175 -54.64 32.93 -11.96
C VAL A 175 -53.23 33.02 -11.39
N SER A 176 -52.72 31.94 -10.82
CA SER A 176 -51.38 31.92 -10.22
C SER A 176 -50.27 32.10 -11.25
N SER A 177 -50.43 31.50 -12.43
CA SER A 177 -49.51 31.67 -13.56
C SER A 177 -49.56 33.09 -14.13
N THR A 178 -50.78 33.65 -14.26
CA THR A 178 -50.99 35.04 -14.70
C THR A 178 -50.36 36.04 -13.74
N ASN A 179 -50.41 35.76 -12.43
CA ASN A 179 -49.82 36.62 -11.42
C ASN A 179 -48.33 36.33 -11.15
N GLY A 180 -47.78 35.21 -11.64
CA GLY A 180 -46.40 34.81 -11.41
C GLY A 180 -46.10 34.39 -9.96
N TRP A 181 -47.05 33.73 -9.31
CA TRP A 181 -46.88 33.29 -7.92
C TRP A 181 -45.85 32.16 -7.78
N THR A 182 -45.00 32.26 -6.76
CA THR A 182 -44.15 31.15 -6.31
C THR A 182 -44.99 30.09 -5.61
N GLU A 183 -44.49 28.86 -5.49
CA GLU A 183 -45.19 27.75 -4.82
C GLU A 183 -45.64 28.10 -3.38
N PHE A 184 -44.81 28.84 -2.66
CA PHE A 184 -45.17 29.36 -1.32
C PHE A 184 -46.37 30.33 -1.36
N VAL A 185 -46.38 31.25 -2.33
CA VAL A 185 -47.49 32.21 -2.50
C VAL A 185 -48.74 31.49 -2.96
N LYS A 186 -48.62 30.48 -3.85
CA LYS A 186 -49.74 29.63 -4.25
C LYS A 186 -50.36 28.91 -3.05
N ALA A 187 -49.56 28.28 -2.20
CA ALA A 187 -50.06 27.60 -1.01
C ALA A 187 -50.82 28.57 -0.09
N SER A 188 -50.22 29.73 0.18
CA SER A 188 -50.83 30.77 1.04
C SER A 188 -52.14 31.30 0.46
N GLN A 189 -52.19 31.57 -0.85
CA GLN A 189 -53.40 32.04 -1.52
C GLN A 189 -54.47 30.95 -1.62
N LEU A 190 -54.07 29.70 -1.83
CA LEU A 190 -54.99 28.56 -1.86
C LEU A 190 -55.69 28.42 -0.50
N VAL A 191 -54.92 28.42 0.59
CA VAL A 191 -55.45 28.40 1.97
C VAL A 191 -56.37 29.61 2.23
N ALA A 192 -55.97 30.81 1.79
CA ALA A 192 -56.76 32.02 1.97
C ALA A 192 -58.06 32.05 1.15
N SER A 193 -58.12 31.32 0.04
CA SER A 193 -59.30 31.17 -0.83
C SER A 193 -60.33 30.19 -0.28
N LEU A 194 -59.97 29.30 0.65
CA LEU A 194 -60.91 28.32 1.20
C LEU A 194 -61.95 28.97 2.12
N ARG A 195 -63.20 28.59 1.96
CA ARG A 195 -64.35 29.01 2.78
C ARG A 195 -65.23 27.80 3.11
N GLY A 196 -66.18 27.99 4.02
CA GLY A 196 -67.19 26.98 4.34
C GLY A 196 -66.60 25.59 4.59
N SER A 197 -67.21 24.58 3.97
CA SER A 197 -66.80 23.17 4.13
C SER A 197 -65.36 22.94 3.69
N ALA A 198 -64.88 23.61 2.64
CA ALA A 198 -63.51 23.45 2.15
C ALA A 198 -62.45 23.93 3.15
N ALA A 199 -62.73 24.99 3.93
CA ALA A 199 -61.81 25.50 4.95
C ALA A 199 -61.60 24.51 6.11
N GLU A 200 -62.57 23.63 6.40
CA GLU A 200 -62.43 22.64 7.48
C GLU A 200 -61.32 21.61 7.21
N VAL A 201 -60.94 21.41 5.93
CA VAL A 201 -59.81 20.54 5.56
C VAL A 201 -58.51 20.99 6.24
N LEU A 202 -58.38 22.30 6.49
CA LEU A 202 -57.21 22.88 7.13
C LEU A 202 -57.02 22.41 8.58
N GLN A 203 -58.08 21.94 9.26
CA GLN A 203 -57.97 21.42 10.63
C GLN A 203 -57.18 20.12 10.71
N GLY A 204 -57.13 19.36 9.60
CA GLY A 204 -56.36 18.10 9.50
C GLY A 204 -54.90 18.29 9.11
N ILE A 205 -54.46 19.52 8.82
CA ILE A 205 -53.10 19.80 8.33
C ILE A 205 -52.31 20.54 9.42
N PRO A 206 -51.11 20.07 9.79
CA PRO A 206 -50.23 20.80 10.69
C PRO A 206 -49.88 22.21 10.16
N ALA A 207 -49.79 23.20 11.05
CA ALA A 207 -49.59 24.60 10.67
C ALA A 207 -48.30 24.85 9.86
N ASP A 208 -47.22 24.11 10.15
CA ASP A 208 -45.94 24.18 9.43
C ASP A 208 -46.01 23.59 8.01
N LYS A 209 -47.09 22.89 7.67
CA LYS A 209 -47.34 22.28 6.35
C LYS A 209 -48.37 23.03 5.51
N LEU A 210 -49.04 24.05 6.07
CA LEU A 210 -50.00 24.89 5.33
C LEU A 210 -49.33 25.75 4.24
N THR A 211 -48.01 25.89 4.28
CA THR A 211 -47.22 26.60 3.26
C THR A 211 -46.72 25.68 2.15
N ASP A 212 -46.95 24.37 2.25
CA ASP A 212 -46.62 23.40 1.21
C ASP A 212 -47.84 23.17 0.30
N LEU A 213 -47.74 23.62 -0.95
CA LEU A 213 -48.84 23.58 -1.90
C LEU A 213 -49.35 22.15 -2.11
N THR A 214 -48.43 21.19 -2.26
CA THR A 214 -48.78 19.79 -2.54
C THR A 214 -49.55 19.16 -1.39
N THR A 215 -49.21 19.47 -0.14
CA THR A 215 -49.93 18.96 1.04
C THR A 215 -51.37 19.48 1.08
N VAL A 216 -51.56 20.79 0.84
CA VAL A 216 -52.89 21.41 0.86
C VAL A 216 -53.75 20.89 -0.30
N GLU A 217 -53.18 20.77 -1.51
CA GLU A 217 -53.89 20.21 -2.66
C GLU A 217 -54.31 18.76 -2.46
N LYS A 218 -53.45 17.91 -1.91
CA LYS A 218 -53.78 16.50 -1.64
C LYS A 218 -54.93 16.35 -0.66
N ALA A 219 -54.96 17.20 0.36
CA ALA A 219 -56.03 17.19 1.36
C ALA A 219 -57.38 17.62 0.75
N LEU A 220 -57.36 18.61 -0.15
CA LEU A 220 -58.54 19.07 -0.88
C LEU A 220 -59.01 18.04 -1.92
N GLU A 221 -58.08 17.44 -2.66
CA GLU A 221 -58.34 16.35 -3.61
C GLU A 221 -58.98 15.14 -2.90
N SER A 222 -58.48 14.78 -1.72
CA SER A 222 -59.00 13.66 -0.95
C SER A 222 -60.45 13.85 -0.48
N ARG A 223 -60.91 15.09 -0.30
CA ARG A 223 -62.26 15.38 0.22
C ARG A 223 -63.24 15.84 -0.86
N PHE A 224 -62.76 16.56 -1.87
CA PHE A 224 -63.58 17.21 -2.90
C PHE A 224 -63.20 16.82 -4.33
N GLY A 225 -62.22 15.93 -4.53
CA GLY A 225 -61.92 15.35 -5.84
C GLY A 225 -63.14 14.62 -6.40
N ASP A 226 -63.09 14.25 -7.69
CA ASP A 226 -64.23 13.75 -8.48
C ASP A 226 -64.89 12.44 -7.98
N SER A 227 -64.54 11.97 -6.78
CA SER A 227 -65.07 10.78 -6.13
C SER A 227 -66.29 11.01 -5.22
N HIS A 228 -66.83 12.24 -5.10
CA HIS A 228 -67.94 12.56 -4.18
C HIS A 228 -69.09 13.42 -4.76
N LEU A 229 -69.24 13.51 -6.09
CA LEU A 229 -70.45 14.05 -6.73
C LEU A 229 -71.36 12.89 -7.19
N MET A 230 -72.17 12.37 -6.26
CA MET A 230 -73.45 11.71 -6.50
C MET A 230 -74.48 12.30 -5.53
#